data_AF-O04850-F1
#
_entry.id   AF-O04850-F1
#
_cell.length_a   1.000
_cell.length_b   1.000
_cell.length_c   1.000
_cell.angle_alpha   90.00
_cell.angle_beta   90.00
_cell.angle_gamma   90.00
#
_symmetry.space_group_name_H-M   'P 1'
#
loop_
_entity.id
_entity.type
_entity.pdbx_description
1 polymer ?
#
loop_
_entity_poly.entity_id
_entity_poly.type
_entity_poly.pdbx_seq_one_letter_code
_entity_poly.pdbx_strand_id
1 'polypeptide(L)'
;MEMRALVSCSAAGNGASDRFRLSNVSPWITSARGASGSDSPATVKLGSSSMIRAFKGVSIYKNKTRRNVLSQRNKQFRPMAYLGRKDLSSPDPTSFCDNDISEPQGTGSINGNDHSAVRVSQVDEFCKAHGGKRPIHSILVATNGMAAVKLIRSVRAWSYQTFGSEKSISLVAMATPEDMRINAEHIRIADQFMQVPGGTNNNNYANVHLIVEMAQATGVDAVWPGWGHASENPELPDALKAKGVIFLGPTAASMLALGDKIGSSLIAQAADVPTLPWSGSHVKIPPGSSMVTIPEEMYRQACVYTTEEAVASCQVVGYPAMIKASWGGGGKGIREVHDDDEVRTLFKQVQGEVPGSPIFIMKVASQSRHL
;
A
#
# COMPACT_ATOMS: atom_id res chain seq x y z
N MET A 1 9.74 4.99 43.42
CA MET A 1 10.44 6.17 42.90
C MET A 1 9.77 6.52 41.58
N GLU A 2 8.72 7.32 41.67
CA GLU A 2 7.91 7.84 40.56
C GLU A 2 8.67 8.96 39.84
N MET A 3 8.50 9.09 38.52
CA MET A 3 8.86 10.30 37.80
C MET A 3 7.59 10.93 37.23
N ARG A 4 7.10 11.95 37.94
CA ARG A 4 6.02 12.85 37.53
C ARG A 4 6.54 13.79 36.43
N ALA A 5 5.80 13.91 35.33
CA ALA A 5 5.99 14.98 34.36
C ALA A 5 5.39 16.28 34.91
N LEU A 6 6.23 17.31 34.99
CA LEU A 6 5.87 18.67 35.41
C LEU A 6 5.05 19.35 34.30
N VAL A 7 3.81 19.69 34.63
CA VAL A 7 3.00 20.67 33.90
C VAL A 7 3.31 22.04 34.48
N SER A 8 3.94 22.91 33.70
CA SER A 8 4.11 24.32 34.03
C SER A 8 2.91 25.11 33.50
N CYS A 9 2.05 25.56 34.42
CA CYS A 9 1.00 26.52 34.15
C CYS A 9 1.50 27.91 34.60
N SER A 10 1.50 28.89 33.70
CA SER A 10 1.72 30.31 34.04
C SER A 10 0.47 31.07 33.64
N ALA A 11 -0.33 31.44 34.63
CA ALA A 11 -1.39 32.42 34.50
C ALA A 11 -0.87 33.79 34.96
N ALA A 12 -1.00 34.81 34.11
CA ALA A 12 -1.03 36.21 34.52
C ALA A 12 -1.98 36.96 33.58
N GLY A 13 -2.93 37.69 34.15
CA GLY A 13 -4.08 38.26 33.47
C GLY A 13 -3.97 39.71 33.02
N ASN A 14 -5.10 40.17 32.50
CA ASN A 14 -5.59 41.53 32.24
C ASN A 14 -4.85 42.42 31.22
N GLY A 15 -5.61 42.80 30.19
CA GLY A 15 -5.69 44.21 29.80
C GLY A 15 -5.28 44.55 28.37
N ALA A 16 -6.23 45.22 27.70
CA ALA A 16 -6.03 46.17 26.60
C ALA A 16 -5.68 45.63 25.19
N SER A 17 -6.64 45.90 24.31
CA SER A 17 -6.50 46.23 22.88
C SER A 17 -5.10 46.51 22.36
N ASP A 18 -4.71 45.83 21.28
CA ASP A 18 -4.29 46.55 20.09
C ASP A 18 -4.48 45.76 18.80
N ARG A 19 -5.05 46.47 17.82
CA ARG A 19 -5.23 46.01 16.44
C ARG A 19 -3.88 46.11 15.73
N PHE A 20 -3.39 45.00 15.18
CA PHE A 20 -2.59 45.06 13.97
C PHE A 20 -3.20 44.15 12.90
N ARG A 21 -3.71 44.81 11.87
CA ARG A 21 -4.19 44.23 10.61
C ARG A 21 -2.95 43.96 9.75
N LEU A 22 -2.77 42.73 9.30
CA LEU A 22 -2.06 42.47 8.04
C LEU A 22 -2.94 41.62 7.14
N SER A 23 -3.26 42.25 6.01
CA SER A 23 -3.95 41.76 4.85
C SER A 23 -3.16 40.64 4.16
N ASN A 24 -3.80 39.51 3.88
CA ASN A 24 -3.97 39.00 2.52
C ASN A 24 -4.90 37.79 2.54
N VAL A 25 -6.01 37.94 1.84
CA VAL A 25 -7.01 36.91 1.58
C VAL A 25 -6.72 36.30 0.22
N SER A 26 -6.75 34.98 0.11
CA SER A 26 -7.44 34.32 -1.00
C SER A 26 -7.84 32.88 -0.61
N PRO A 27 -9.03 32.42 -1.06
CA PRO A 27 -9.82 31.34 -0.46
C PRO A 27 -9.57 30.02 -1.23
N TRP A 28 -9.95 28.82 -0.81
CA TRP A 28 -11.32 28.36 -0.57
C TRP A 28 -11.32 27.06 0.25
N ILE A 29 -11.77 27.10 1.50
CA ILE A 29 -12.47 26.00 2.17
C ILE A 29 -13.68 26.62 2.91
N THR A 30 -14.83 26.03 2.57
CA THR A 30 -16.18 26.01 3.14
C THR A 30 -16.42 26.66 4.52
N SER A 31 -17.42 27.57 4.55
CA SER A 31 -18.10 28.00 5.77
C SER A 31 -19.44 27.30 5.90
N ALA A 32 -19.62 26.52 6.96
CA ALA A 32 -20.91 26.27 7.58
C ALA A 32 -20.88 26.95 8.97
N ARG A 33 -21.74 27.95 9.19
CA ARG A 33 -22.06 28.47 10.52
C ARG A 33 -23.56 28.36 10.73
N GLY A 34 -23.93 27.72 11.82
CA GLY A 34 -25.24 27.87 12.42
C GLY A 34 -25.32 29.18 13.20
N ALA A 35 -26.53 29.74 13.24
CA ALA A 35 -26.99 30.63 14.30
C ALA A 35 -28.49 30.38 14.50
N SER A 36 -28.86 30.32 15.77
CA SER A 36 -30.19 30.15 16.35
C SER A 36 -31.15 31.30 16.06
N GLY A 37 -32.46 31.00 15.96
CA GLY A 37 -33.55 31.98 16.10
C GLY A 37 -34.86 31.53 15.46
N SER A 38 -35.92 31.48 16.26
CA SER A 38 -37.31 31.05 16.02
C SER A 38 -38.05 31.70 14.84
N ASP A 39 -38.80 30.91 14.06
CA ASP A 39 -40.26 31.01 13.85
C ASP A 39 -40.74 30.03 12.75
N SER A 40 -41.87 29.36 13.00
CA SER A 40 -42.54 28.37 12.13
C SER A 40 -43.44 29.03 11.05
N PRO A 41 -44.13 28.27 10.17
CA PRO A 41 -43.60 27.52 9.03
C PRO A 41 -44.19 28.06 7.71
N ALA A 42 -43.39 28.11 6.63
CA ALA A 42 -43.88 28.42 5.29
C ALA A 42 -43.81 27.20 4.38
N THR A 43 -45.01 26.70 4.05
CA THR A 43 -45.30 25.68 3.05
C THR A 43 -44.89 26.17 1.65
N VAL A 44 -44.10 25.39 0.91
CA VAL A 44 -43.94 25.58 -0.54
C VAL A 44 -44.17 24.26 -1.27
N LYS A 45 -45.31 24.22 -1.98
CA LYS A 45 -45.65 23.27 -3.04
C LYS A 45 -44.89 23.61 -4.32
N LEU A 46 -44.27 22.61 -4.95
CA LEU A 46 -44.00 22.50 -6.38
C LEU A 46 -43.98 20.97 -6.64
N GLY A 47 -44.71 20.35 -7.55
CA GLY A 47 -45.28 20.79 -8.82
C GLY A 47 -45.02 19.63 -9.79
N SER A 48 -46.06 18.87 -10.11
CA SER A 48 -46.04 17.73 -11.03
C SER A 48 -45.59 18.10 -12.43
N SER A 49 -44.75 17.28 -13.07
CA SER A 49 -45.01 16.79 -14.43
C SER A 49 -44.07 15.67 -14.86
N SER A 50 -44.73 14.62 -15.34
CA SER A 50 -44.28 13.44 -16.04
C SER A 50 -43.49 13.72 -17.33
N MET A 51 -42.47 12.90 -17.60
CA MET A 51 -42.30 12.33 -18.94
C MET A 51 -41.60 10.96 -18.88
N ILE A 52 -42.38 9.93 -19.21
CA ILE A 52 -41.97 8.57 -19.51
C ILE A 52 -41.44 8.54 -20.95
N ARG A 53 -40.25 7.96 -21.17
CA ARG A 53 -40.01 7.06 -22.31
C ARG A 53 -38.82 6.15 -22.03
N ALA A 54 -39.15 4.87 -21.91
CA ALA A 54 -38.24 3.74 -21.78
C ALA A 54 -37.54 3.43 -23.12
N PHE A 55 -36.32 2.87 -23.05
CA PHE A 55 -35.92 1.80 -23.96
C PHE A 55 -35.07 0.75 -23.23
N LYS A 56 -35.44 -0.50 -23.51
CA LYS A 56 -34.95 -1.78 -22.99
C LYS A 56 -33.53 -2.08 -23.50
N GLY A 57 -32.74 -2.81 -22.72
CA GLY A 57 -31.49 -3.41 -23.20
C GLY A 57 -30.59 -4.02 -22.13
N VAL A 58 -31.14 -4.81 -21.21
CA VAL A 58 -30.32 -5.63 -20.29
C VAL A 58 -29.92 -6.89 -21.04
N SER A 59 -28.63 -7.06 -21.35
CA SER A 59 -28.08 -8.33 -21.80
C SER A 59 -27.25 -8.95 -20.68
N ILE A 60 -27.80 -10.03 -20.12
CA ILE A 60 -27.19 -10.91 -19.13
C ILE A 60 -26.24 -11.83 -19.89
N TYR A 61 -24.92 -11.70 -19.69
CA TYR A 61 -23.98 -12.74 -20.11
C TYR A 61 -23.60 -13.62 -18.92
N LYS A 62 -24.28 -14.77 -18.85
CA LYS A 62 -23.78 -15.99 -18.20
C LYS A 62 -22.55 -16.46 -18.98
N ASN A 63 -21.46 -16.84 -18.30
CA ASN A 63 -20.48 -17.70 -18.93
C ASN A 63 -20.14 -18.88 -18.02
N LYS A 64 -20.50 -20.06 -18.51
CA LYS A 64 -20.17 -21.38 -17.97
C LYS A 64 -19.10 -21.96 -18.90
N THR A 65 -18.26 -22.80 -18.30
CA THR A 65 -17.39 -23.83 -18.90
C THR A 65 -16.00 -23.45 -19.46
N ARG A 66 -15.00 -23.99 -18.77
CA ARG A 66 -13.64 -24.33 -19.22
C ARG A 66 -13.66 -25.14 -20.52
N ARG A 67 -12.72 -24.85 -21.42
CA ARG A 67 -11.92 -25.84 -22.17
C ARG A 67 -10.69 -25.19 -22.80
N ASN A 68 -9.59 -25.93 -22.73
CA ASN A 68 -8.27 -25.64 -23.31
C ASN A 68 -8.34 -25.30 -24.80
N VAL A 69 -7.60 -24.25 -25.21
CA VAL A 69 -7.02 -24.16 -26.54
C VAL A 69 -5.59 -23.66 -26.41
N LEU A 70 -4.65 -24.58 -26.59
CA LEU A 70 -3.27 -24.30 -26.98
C LEU A 70 -3.30 -23.56 -28.32
N SER A 71 -2.65 -22.41 -28.40
CA SER A 71 -2.28 -21.81 -29.68
C SER A 71 -1.11 -20.86 -29.48
N GLN A 72 0.01 -21.27 -30.08
CA GLN A 72 1.27 -20.56 -30.17
C GLN A 72 1.06 -19.15 -30.74
N ARG A 73 1.76 -18.17 -30.17
CA ARG A 73 2.35 -17.05 -30.93
C ARG A 73 3.47 -16.42 -30.12
N ASN A 74 4.69 -16.85 -30.45
CA ASN A 74 5.92 -16.12 -30.21
C ASN A 74 5.79 -14.67 -30.71
N LYS A 75 5.87 -13.71 -29.80
CA LYS A 75 6.38 -12.38 -30.10
C LYS A 75 7.44 -12.04 -29.07
N GLN A 76 8.65 -12.35 -29.47
CA GLN A 76 9.92 -11.99 -28.87
C GLN A 76 9.99 -10.45 -28.81
N PHE A 77 9.76 -9.88 -27.63
CA PHE A 77 9.95 -8.45 -27.40
C PHE A 77 11.44 -8.19 -27.20
N ARG A 78 12.00 -7.36 -28.07
CA ARG A 78 13.35 -6.81 -27.95
C ARG A 78 13.30 -5.54 -27.09
N PRO A 79 14.16 -5.38 -26.08
CA PRO A 79 14.37 -4.07 -25.46
C PRO A 79 15.30 -3.21 -26.34
N MET A 80 14.87 -1.99 -26.64
CA MET A 80 15.64 -0.87 -27.20
C MET A 80 15.17 0.38 -26.42
N ALA A 81 16.00 1.29 -25.91
CA ALA A 81 17.35 1.64 -26.29
C ALA A 81 18.19 2.12 -25.09
N TYR A 82 19.49 1.78 -25.14
CA TYR A 82 20.57 2.35 -24.35
C TYR A 82 21.27 3.39 -25.24
N LEU A 83 21.28 4.66 -24.87
CA LEU A 83 22.05 5.71 -25.57
C LEU A 83 23.39 5.87 -24.86
N GLY A 84 24.33 5.00 -25.22
CA GLY A 84 25.74 5.12 -24.85
C GLY A 84 26.58 5.24 -26.12
N ARG A 85 27.21 6.40 -26.33
CA ARG A 85 28.28 6.60 -27.32
C ARG A 85 29.37 5.54 -27.10
N LYS A 86 29.86 4.91 -28.18
CA LYS A 86 31.26 4.50 -28.29
C LYS A 86 31.70 4.39 -29.74
N ASP A 87 32.91 4.90 -29.95
CA ASP A 87 33.70 4.90 -31.16
C ASP A 87 34.01 3.50 -31.70
N LEU A 88 34.39 3.49 -32.97
CA LEU A 88 34.54 2.36 -33.86
C LEU A 88 35.75 1.45 -33.58
N SER A 89 35.57 0.20 -34.01
CA SER A 89 36.52 -0.75 -34.59
C SER A 89 37.30 -1.72 -33.67
N SER A 90 36.95 -2.99 -33.84
CA SER A 90 37.80 -4.18 -33.73
C SER A 90 37.62 -5.00 -35.01
N PRO A 91 38.64 -5.75 -35.45
CA PRO A 91 38.40 -7.20 -35.56
C PRO A 91 39.59 -8.05 -35.10
N ASP A 92 39.26 -9.20 -34.53
CA ASP A 92 40.10 -10.38 -34.21
C ASP A 92 39.86 -11.46 -35.31
N PRO A 93 40.50 -12.66 -35.33
CA PRO A 93 41.72 -13.17 -34.65
C PRO A 93 42.63 -14.09 -35.55
N THR A 94 43.71 -14.64 -34.94
CA THR A 94 44.45 -15.92 -35.20
C THR A 94 45.88 -15.91 -35.79
N SER A 95 46.88 -16.22 -34.93
CA SER A 95 48.01 -17.20 -35.08
C SER A 95 49.12 -16.86 -34.05
N PHE A 96 49.29 -17.63 -32.97
CA PHE A 96 50.25 -18.74 -32.74
C PHE A 96 51.75 -18.46 -33.03
N CYS A 97 52.52 -18.39 -31.92
CA CYS A 97 53.95 -18.66 -31.63
C CYS A 97 55.06 -18.00 -32.48
N ASP A 98 55.95 -17.22 -31.86
CA ASP A 98 57.25 -17.72 -31.35
C ASP A 98 58.04 -16.63 -30.60
N ASN A 99 58.93 -17.11 -29.73
CA ASN A 99 59.83 -16.36 -28.85
C ASN A 99 60.82 -15.48 -29.62
N ASP A 100 61.19 -14.32 -29.06
CA ASP A 100 62.61 -13.95 -28.97
C ASP A 100 62.91 -12.86 -27.94
N ILE A 101 64.06 -13.04 -27.31
CA ILE A 101 64.62 -12.33 -26.16
C ILE A 101 65.40 -11.11 -26.64
N SER A 102 65.19 -9.92 -26.03
CA SER A 102 66.28 -8.99 -25.66
C SER A 102 65.75 -7.69 -25.03
N GLU A 103 66.03 -7.53 -23.74
CA GLU A 103 66.23 -6.25 -23.04
C GLU A 103 67.66 -5.69 -23.38
N PRO A 104 68.08 -4.44 -23.03
CA PRO A 104 67.61 -3.66 -21.87
C PRO A 104 67.56 -2.11 -22.02
N GLN A 105 67.11 -1.49 -20.92
CA GLN A 105 67.48 -0.18 -20.36
C GLN A 105 66.52 1.01 -20.53
N GLY A 106 65.94 1.39 -19.38
CA GLY A 106 65.91 2.78 -18.94
C GLY A 106 64.52 3.37 -18.73
N THR A 107 64.03 3.38 -17.50
CA THR A 107 63.70 4.60 -16.72
C THR A 107 62.94 4.25 -15.44
N GLY A 108 63.23 5.01 -14.39
CA GLY A 108 62.88 4.74 -13.00
C GLY A 108 61.40 4.58 -12.69
N SER A 109 61.15 3.67 -11.76
CA SER A 109 59.87 3.29 -11.20
C SER A 109 59.11 4.48 -10.60
N ILE A 110 57.95 4.77 -11.19
CA ILE A 110 56.84 5.44 -10.53
C ILE A 110 56.17 4.35 -9.68
N ASN A 111 56.34 4.38 -8.36
CA ASN A 111 55.57 3.54 -7.45
C ASN A 111 54.12 4.04 -7.42
N GLY A 112 53.34 3.58 -8.40
CA GLY A 112 51.89 3.62 -8.39
C GLY A 112 51.38 2.63 -7.36
N ASN A 113 50.99 3.14 -6.20
CA ASN A 113 50.17 2.40 -5.25
C ASN A 113 48.71 2.50 -5.71
N ASP A 114 48.35 1.83 -6.81
CA ASP A 114 46.98 1.74 -7.29
C ASP A 114 46.24 0.65 -6.50
N HIS A 115 46.01 0.92 -5.22
CA HIS A 115 44.88 0.32 -4.54
C HIS A 115 43.65 1.07 -5.04
N SER A 116 42.96 0.49 -6.02
CA SER A 116 41.56 0.82 -6.30
C SER A 116 40.71 0.37 -5.11
N ALA A 117 40.85 1.10 -4.00
CA ALA A 117 39.94 1.02 -2.87
C ALA A 117 38.56 1.34 -3.45
N VAL A 118 37.72 0.32 -3.56
CA VAL A 118 36.31 0.46 -3.92
C VAL A 118 35.77 1.55 -3.00
N ARG A 119 35.47 2.71 -3.59
CA ARG A 119 34.99 3.86 -2.83
C ARG A 119 33.62 3.45 -2.29
N VAL A 120 33.61 3.09 -1.02
CA VAL A 120 32.39 2.72 -0.29
C VAL A 120 31.41 3.88 -0.45
N SER A 121 30.19 3.59 -0.86
CA SER A 121 29.23 4.66 -1.13
C SER A 121 28.84 5.35 0.19
N GLN A 122 28.54 6.65 0.15
CA GLN A 122 28.06 7.37 1.34
C GLN A 122 26.80 6.72 1.94
N VAL A 123 25.98 6.06 1.11
CA VAL A 123 24.80 5.31 1.55
C VAL A 123 25.23 4.04 2.31
N ASP A 124 26.30 3.36 1.88
CA ASP A 124 26.83 2.18 2.56
C ASP A 124 27.39 2.54 3.93
N GLU A 125 28.19 3.60 4.00
CA GLU A 125 28.75 4.13 5.26
C GLU A 125 27.64 4.55 6.21
N PHE A 126 26.65 5.30 5.71
CA PHE A 126 25.49 5.71 6.50
C PHE A 126 24.71 4.52 7.02
N CYS A 127 24.43 3.53 6.17
CA CYS A 127 23.73 2.31 6.55
C CYS A 127 24.48 1.59 7.68
N LYS A 128 25.78 1.36 7.51
CA LYS A 128 26.62 0.70 8.51
C LYS A 128 26.71 1.48 9.82
N ALA A 129 26.92 2.80 9.74
CA ALA A 129 27.03 3.67 10.92
C ALA A 129 25.75 3.69 11.77
N HIS A 130 24.58 3.47 11.15
CA HIS A 130 23.29 3.41 11.83
C HIS A 130 22.83 1.96 12.14
N GLY A 131 23.72 0.97 12.04
CA GLY A 131 23.41 -0.43 12.36
C GLY A 131 22.52 -1.14 11.32
N GLY A 132 22.38 -0.55 10.13
CA GLY A 132 21.70 -1.17 9.01
C GLY A 132 22.47 -2.38 8.47
N LYS A 133 21.73 -3.37 7.96
CA LYS A 133 22.29 -4.65 7.48
C LYS A 133 22.51 -4.68 5.98
N ARG A 134 21.72 -3.93 5.22
CA ARG A 134 21.75 -3.89 3.77
C ARG A 134 21.46 -2.47 3.28
N PRO A 135 22.41 -1.81 2.60
CA PRO A 135 22.18 -0.52 1.98
C PRO A 135 21.19 -0.66 0.81
N ILE A 136 20.41 0.38 0.55
CA ILE A 136 19.43 0.46 -0.54
C ILE A 136 19.83 1.66 -1.40
N HIS A 137 20.35 1.38 -2.59
CA HIS A 137 20.77 2.40 -3.56
C HIS A 137 19.68 2.67 -4.60
N SER A 138 18.72 1.76 -4.75
CA SER A 138 17.71 1.83 -5.79
C SER A 138 16.35 1.26 -5.37
N ILE A 139 15.27 1.93 -5.76
CA ILE A 139 13.90 1.55 -5.44
C ILE A 139 13.03 1.57 -6.70
N LEU A 140 12.33 0.46 -6.96
CA LEU A 140 11.21 0.43 -7.90
C LEU A 140 9.94 0.93 -7.21
N VAL A 141 9.32 1.93 -7.81
CA VAL A 141 8.06 2.53 -7.37
C VAL A 141 6.91 1.79 -8.05
N ALA A 142 6.36 0.79 -7.37
CA ALA A 142 5.29 -0.09 -7.86
C ALA A 142 3.89 0.51 -7.62
N THR A 143 3.75 1.81 -7.88
CA THR A 143 2.51 2.56 -7.74
C THR A 143 2.57 3.81 -8.63
N ASN A 144 1.46 4.53 -8.73
CA ASN A 144 1.34 5.74 -9.55
C ASN A 144 0.73 6.91 -8.76
N GLY A 145 0.51 8.03 -9.45
CA GLY A 145 -0.19 9.18 -8.92
C GLY A 145 0.47 9.76 -7.66
N MET A 146 -0.36 10.18 -6.70
CA MET A 146 0.11 10.87 -5.49
C MET A 146 1.03 10.03 -4.61
N ALA A 147 0.84 8.70 -4.58
CA ALA A 147 1.69 7.80 -3.80
C ALA A 147 3.13 7.84 -4.31
N ALA A 148 3.30 7.63 -5.62
CA ALA A 148 4.60 7.65 -6.27
C ALA A 148 5.27 9.02 -6.13
N VAL A 149 4.54 10.11 -6.36
CA VAL A 149 5.07 11.48 -6.20
C VAL A 149 5.54 11.73 -4.77
N LYS A 150 4.74 11.35 -3.77
CA LYS A 150 5.08 11.56 -2.36
C LYS A 150 6.32 10.76 -1.97
N LEU A 151 6.45 9.50 -2.39
CA LEU A 151 7.67 8.73 -2.15
C LEU A 151 8.87 9.44 -2.76
N ILE A 152 8.83 9.73 -4.06
CA ILE A 152 9.99 10.26 -4.78
C ILE A 152 10.45 11.58 -4.16
N ARG A 153 9.54 12.51 -3.89
CA ARG A 153 9.89 13.79 -3.26
C ARG A 153 10.42 13.63 -1.83
N SER A 154 9.86 12.70 -1.05
CA SER A 154 10.28 12.50 0.34
C SER A 154 11.66 11.87 0.44
N VAL A 155 11.92 10.83 -0.38
CA VAL A 155 13.23 10.18 -0.48
C VAL A 155 14.26 11.20 -0.94
N ARG A 156 13.96 12.01 -1.96
CA ARG A 156 14.87 13.05 -2.45
C ARG A 156 15.18 14.11 -1.41
N ALA A 157 14.16 14.63 -0.72
CA ALA A 157 14.36 15.63 0.31
C ALA A 157 15.26 15.11 1.44
N TRP A 158 15.01 13.88 1.89
CA TRP A 158 15.84 13.21 2.89
C TRP A 158 17.27 12.94 2.37
N SER A 159 17.41 12.42 1.15
CA SER A 159 18.71 12.16 0.53
C SER A 159 19.53 13.44 0.37
N TYR A 160 18.91 14.56 -0.02
CA TYR A 160 19.58 15.85 -0.13
C TYR A 160 20.06 16.35 1.23
N GLN A 161 19.21 16.27 2.26
CA GLN A 161 19.58 16.67 3.63
C GLN A 161 20.67 15.78 4.24
N THR A 162 20.71 14.50 3.86
CA THR A 162 21.62 13.51 4.47
C THR A 162 22.95 13.40 3.72
N PHE A 163 22.92 13.46 2.38
CA PHE A 163 24.07 13.18 1.52
C PHE A 163 24.47 14.36 0.63
N GLY A 164 23.75 15.49 0.68
CA GLY A 164 23.97 16.64 -0.20
C GLY A 164 23.54 16.42 -1.65
N SER A 165 22.90 15.28 -1.96
CA SER A 165 22.42 14.93 -3.30
C SER A 165 21.02 14.30 -3.22
N GLU A 166 20.09 14.83 -4.01
CA GLU A 166 18.75 14.23 -4.13
C GLU A 166 18.79 12.86 -4.85
N LYS A 167 19.88 12.56 -5.57
CA LYS A 167 20.03 11.37 -6.41
C LYS A 167 20.84 10.24 -5.75
N SER A 168 21.13 10.34 -4.45
CA SER A 168 21.86 9.28 -3.72
C SER A 168 21.11 7.95 -3.68
N ILE A 169 19.78 7.98 -3.84
CA ILE A 169 18.95 6.79 -4.04
C ILE A 169 18.26 6.93 -5.40
N SER A 170 18.48 5.97 -6.29
CA SER A 170 17.87 5.89 -7.60
C SER A 170 16.41 5.42 -7.50
N LEU A 171 15.52 6.10 -8.22
CA LEU A 171 14.08 5.85 -8.18
C LEU A 171 13.57 5.50 -9.58
N VAL A 172 13.08 4.27 -9.74
CA VAL A 172 12.56 3.75 -11.01
C VAL A 172 11.04 3.66 -10.94
N ALA A 173 10.32 4.35 -11.82
CA ALA A 173 8.86 4.32 -11.86
C ALA A 173 8.33 3.23 -12.80
N MET A 174 7.22 2.59 -12.42
CA MET A 174 6.36 1.91 -13.41
C MET A 174 5.45 2.95 -14.09
N ALA A 175 5.22 2.79 -15.39
CA ALA A 175 4.44 3.73 -16.19
C ALA A 175 3.49 3.02 -17.16
N THR A 176 2.19 3.19 -16.99
CA THR A 176 1.20 2.72 -17.98
C THR A 176 1.11 3.70 -19.16
N PRO A 177 0.64 3.26 -20.35
CA PRO A 177 0.34 4.17 -21.45
C PRO A 177 -0.62 5.30 -21.05
N GLU A 178 -1.57 5.03 -20.15
CA GLU A 178 -2.50 6.01 -19.59
C GLU A 178 -1.78 7.09 -18.78
N ASP A 179 -0.90 6.68 -17.85
CA ASP A 179 -0.12 7.61 -17.01
C ASP A 179 0.83 8.45 -17.87
N MET A 180 1.47 7.85 -18.88
CA MET A 180 2.34 8.54 -19.82
C MET A 180 1.58 9.59 -20.64
N ARG A 181 0.38 9.24 -21.12
CA ARG A 181 -0.46 10.12 -21.95
C ARG A 181 -0.88 11.39 -21.21
N ILE A 182 -1.14 11.29 -19.91
CA ILE A 182 -1.46 12.44 -19.07
C ILE A 182 -0.22 13.15 -18.52
N ASN A 183 0.98 12.75 -18.96
CA ASN A 183 2.26 13.29 -18.49
C ASN A 183 2.36 13.24 -16.95
N ALA A 184 2.01 12.09 -16.36
CA ALA A 184 1.93 11.92 -14.92
C ALA A 184 3.25 12.33 -14.23
N GLU A 185 3.12 13.14 -13.18
CA GLU A 185 4.26 13.77 -12.52
C GLU A 185 5.28 12.74 -12.01
N HIS A 186 4.84 11.59 -11.50
CA HIS A 186 5.75 10.55 -10.98
C HIS A 186 6.70 10.01 -12.05
N ILE A 187 6.28 9.98 -13.32
CA ILE A 187 7.12 9.55 -14.45
C ILE A 187 8.17 10.62 -14.73
N ARG A 188 7.77 11.90 -14.76
CA ARG A 188 8.67 13.04 -15.03
C ARG A 188 9.74 13.17 -13.98
N ILE A 189 9.37 12.98 -12.71
CA ILE A 189 10.29 13.17 -11.61
C ILE A 189 11.09 11.92 -11.28
N ALA A 190 10.74 10.72 -11.72
CA ALA A 190 11.60 9.53 -11.50
C ALA A 190 12.94 9.66 -12.24
N ASP A 191 13.96 8.89 -11.82
CA ASP A 191 15.25 8.88 -12.51
C ASP A 191 15.19 8.07 -13.79
N GLN A 192 14.39 7.00 -13.77
CA GLN A 192 14.09 6.13 -14.89
C GLN A 192 12.64 5.68 -14.79
N PHE A 193 12.06 5.22 -15.89
CA PHE A 193 10.75 4.56 -15.85
C PHE A 193 10.71 3.36 -16.79
N MET A 194 9.90 2.37 -16.41
CA MET A 194 9.61 1.17 -17.18
C MET A 194 8.17 1.22 -17.66
N GLN A 195 7.97 1.12 -18.97
CA GLN A 195 6.63 1.02 -19.53
C GLN A 195 6.04 -0.35 -19.18
N VAL A 196 4.82 -0.35 -18.65
CA VAL A 196 4.06 -1.56 -18.26
C VAL A 196 2.72 -1.63 -18.99
N PRO A 197 2.02 -2.78 -19.03
CA PRO A 197 0.72 -2.88 -19.70
C PRO A 197 -0.32 -1.90 -19.16
N GLY A 198 -1.16 -1.36 -20.04
CA GLY A 198 -2.27 -0.48 -19.67
C GLY A 198 -3.51 -1.22 -19.15
N GLY A 199 -4.61 -0.48 -19.02
CA GLY A 199 -5.90 -1.00 -18.55
C GLY A 199 -6.00 -1.07 -17.02
N THR A 200 -6.79 -2.00 -16.50
CA THR A 200 -7.03 -2.14 -15.06
C THR A 200 -5.75 -2.53 -14.31
N ASN A 201 -5.70 -2.21 -13.01
CA ASN A 201 -4.48 -2.38 -12.22
C ASN A 201 -3.97 -3.82 -12.11
N ASN A 202 -4.84 -4.83 -12.28
CA ASN A 202 -4.47 -6.24 -12.34
C ASN A 202 -3.47 -6.57 -13.46
N ASN A 203 -3.37 -5.72 -14.48
CA ASN A 203 -2.40 -5.87 -15.57
C ASN A 203 -1.06 -5.19 -15.27
N ASN A 204 -1.00 -4.32 -14.26
CA ASN A 204 0.16 -3.46 -13.97
C ASN A 204 0.48 -3.37 -12.46
N TYR A 205 0.04 -2.33 -11.76
CA TYR A 205 0.44 -2.01 -10.39
C TYR A 205 -0.04 -3.02 -9.35
N ALA A 206 -1.09 -3.81 -9.64
CA ALA A 206 -1.56 -4.88 -8.77
C ALA A 206 -1.05 -6.27 -9.19
N ASN A 207 -0.22 -6.35 -10.25
CA ASN A 207 0.30 -7.60 -10.77
C ASN A 207 1.64 -7.95 -10.12
N VAL A 208 1.61 -8.83 -9.12
CA VAL A 208 2.80 -9.24 -8.37
C VAL A 208 3.89 -9.82 -9.27
N HIS A 209 3.52 -10.69 -10.21
CA HIS A 209 4.50 -11.29 -11.13
C HIS A 209 5.22 -10.23 -11.96
N LEU A 210 4.48 -9.29 -12.54
CA LEU A 210 5.05 -8.20 -13.32
C LEU A 210 5.95 -7.31 -12.46
N ILE A 211 5.54 -6.96 -11.24
CA ILE A 211 6.36 -6.12 -10.35
C ILE A 211 7.71 -6.79 -10.06
N VAL A 212 7.69 -8.10 -9.77
CA VAL A 212 8.91 -8.89 -9.53
C VAL A 212 9.78 -8.95 -10.78
N GLU A 213 9.18 -9.15 -11.96
CA GLU A 213 9.89 -9.13 -13.23
C GLU A 213 10.57 -7.77 -13.48
N MET A 214 9.85 -6.67 -13.25
CA MET A 214 10.40 -5.31 -13.39
C MET A 214 11.53 -5.06 -12.38
N ALA A 215 11.39 -5.54 -11.14
CA ALA A 215 12.42 -5.40 -10.12
C ALA A 215 13.71 -6.15 -10.51
N GLN A 216 13.57 -7.36 -11.07
CA GLN A 216 14.70 -8.12 -11.58
C GLN A 216 15.35 -7.46 -12.82
N ALA A 217 14.53 -7.00 -13.77
CA ALA A 217 15.02 -6.37 -15.00
C ALA A 217 15.78 -5.06 -14.74
N THR A 218 15.38 -4.33 -13.70
CA THR A 218 16.00 -3.06 -13.30
C THR A 218 17.14 -3.24 -12.30
N GLY A 219 17.28 -4.43 -11.70
CA GLY A 219 18.31 -4.73 -10.70
C GLY A 219 18.16 -3.91 -9.42
N VAL A 220 16.93 -3.48 -9.08
CA VAL A 220 16.72 -2.63 -7.90
C VAL A 220 16.94 -3.36 -6.59
N ASP A 221 17.38 -2.62 -5.58
CA ASP A 221 17.56 -3.17 -4.24
C ASP A 221 16.23 -3.38 -3.52
N ALA A 222 15.22 -2.56 -3.83
CA ALA A 222 13.95 -2.60 -3.12
C ALA A 222 12.75 -2.22 -4.00
N VAL A 223 11.55 -2.59 -3.54
CA VAL A 223 10.27 -2.21 -4.13
C VAL A 223 9.42 -1.52 -3.08
N TRP A 224 8.80 -0.40 -3.47
CA TRP A 224 7.78 0.28 -2.67
C TRP A 224 6.44 0.32 -3.39
N PRO A 225 5.38 -0.33 -2.87
CA PRO A 225 4.05 -0.36 -3.52
C PRO A 225 3.13 0.79 -3.08
N GLY A 226 3.51 1.59 -2.08
CA GLY A 226 2.66 2.65 -1.53
C GLY A 226 1.36 2.10 -0.92
N TRP A 227 0.23 2.65 -1.35
CA TRP A 227 -1.12 2.23 -0.95
C TRP A 227 -1.97 1.88 -2.17
N GLY A 228 -2.98 1.02 -1.96
CA GLY A 228 -3.76 0.43 -3.05
C GLY A 228 -2.94 -0.58 -3.87
N HIS A 229 -3.49 -1.04 -4.97
CA HIS A 229 -2.83 -2.00 -5.86
C HIS A 229 -2.33 -3.26 -5.11
N ALA A 230 -1.05 -3.63 -5.24
CA ALA A 230 -0.45 -4.78 -4.56
C ALA A 230 0.09 -4.48 -3.14
N SER A 231 -0.14 -3.28 -2.58
CA SER A 231 0.43 -2.88 -1.27
C SER A 231 0.02 -3.77 -0.09
N GLU A 232 -1.18 -4.36 -0.16
CA GLU A 232 -1.73 -5.27 0.85
C GLU A 232 -1.74 -6.73 0.38
N ASN A 233 -1.05 -7.05 -0.73
CA ASN A 233 -0.96 -8.42 -1.23
C ASN A 233 0.24 -9.15 -0.59
N PRO A 234 0.03 -10.16 0.27
CA PRO A 234 1.11 -10.88 0.95
C PRO A 234 2.03 -11.66 0.00
N GLU A 235 1.59 -11.97 -1.22
CA GLU A 235 2.44 -12.65 -2.21
C GLU A 235 3.61 -11.77 -2.67
N LEU A 236 3.44 -10.45 -2.67
CA LEU A 236 4.46 -9.52 -3.15
C LEU A 236 5.76 -9.55 -2.31
N PRO A 237 5.75 -9.38 -0.98
CA PRO A 237 6.95 -9.45 -0.18
C PRO A 237 7.69 -10.79 -0.30
N ASP A 238 6.98 -11.92 -0.33
CA ASP A 238 7.60 -13.24 -0.45
C ASP A 238 8.21 -13.47 -1.84
N ALA A 239 7.51 -13.06 -2.90
CA ALA A 239 8.01 -13.18 -4.26
C ALA A 239 9.26 -12.31 -4.48
N LEU A 240 9.31 -11.10 -3.91
CA LEU A 240 10.49 -10.23 -3.95
C LEU A 240 11.65 -10.80 -3.13
N LYS A 241 11.37 -11.33 -1.93
CA LYS A 241 12.37 -11.97 -1.08
C LYS A 241 13.04 -13.15 -1.79
N ALA A 242 12.27 -13.95 -2.54
CA ALA A 242 12.79 -15.05 -3.35
C ALA A 242 13.76 -14.59 -4.46
N LYS A 243 13.73 -13.31 -4.84
CA LYS A 243 14.65 -12.68 -5.79
C LYS A 243 15.73 -11.83 -5.13
N GLY A 244 15.81 -11.83 -3.80
CA GLY A 244 16.78 -10.99 -3.07
C GLY A 244 16.48 -9.49 -3.14
N VAL A 245 15.22 -9.12 -3.43
CA VAL A 245 14.76 -7.72 -3.47
C VAL A 245 14.02 -7.41 -2.17
N ILE A 246 14.32 -6.25 -1.56
CA ILE A 246 13.68 -5.83 -0.32
C ILE A 246 12.27 -5.32 -0.62
N PHE A 247 11.29 -5.80 0.13
CA PHE A 247 9.98 -5.16 0.17
C PHE A 247 9.97 -4.06 1.23
N LEU A 248 9.67 -2.82 0.83
CA LEU A 248 9.57 -1.67 1.72
C LEU A 248 8.17 -1.61 2.37
N GLY A 249 7.93 -2.53 3.30
CA GLY A 249 6.68 -2.65 4.05
C GLY A 249 6.70 -3.85 4.99
N PRO A 250 5.54 -4.27 5.53
CA PRO A 250 5.46 -5.42 6.43
C PRO A 250 5.75 -6.74 5.69
N THR A 251 6.10 -7.78 6.45
CA THR A 251 6.31 -9.12 5.89
C THR A 251 4.99 -9.76 5.46
N ALA A 252 5.05 -10.76 4.57
CA ALA A 252 3.87 -11.56 4.17
C ALA A 252 3.14 -12.15 5.38
N ALA A 253 3.91 -12.70 6.34
CA ALA A 253 3.37 -13.25 7.58
C ALA A 253 2.59 -12.19 8.39
N SER A 254 3.11 -10.98 8.50
CA SER A 254 2.43 -9.87 9.17
C SER A 254 1.16 -9.43 8.44
N MET A 255 1.20 -9.37 7.10
CA MET A 255 0.03 -9.03 6.28
C MET A 255 -1.08 -10.09 6.41
N LEU A 256 -0.72 -11.37 6.40
CA LEU A 256 -1.67 -12.47 6.57
C LEU A 256 -2.30 -12.46 7.97
N ALA A 257 -1.49 -12.22 9.00
CA ALA A 257 -1.95 -12.19 10.39
C ALA A 257 -2.97 -11.06 10.65
N LEU A 258 -2.78 -9.90 10.02
CA LEU A 258 -3.53 -8.67 10.34
C LEU A 258 -4.50 -8.21 9.25
N GLY A 259 -4.47 -8.81 8.05
CA GLY A 259 -5.38 -8.46 6.95
C GLY A 259 -6.80 -8.98 7.13
N ASP A 260 -6.96 -10.06 7.90
CA ASP A 260 -8.26 -10.61 8.27
C ASP A 260 -8.84 -9.90 9.50
N LYS A 261 -10.10 -9.45 9.44
CA LYS A 261 -10.70 -8.63 10.52
C LYS A 261 -10.89 -9.42 11.81
N ILE A 262 -11.28 -10.69 11.69
CA ILE A 262 -11.46 -11.58 12.85
C ILE A 262 -10.09 -11.85 13.47
N GLY A 263 -9.12 -12.24 12.63
CA GLY A 263 -7.80 -12.59 13.09
C GLY A 263 -7.07 -11.41 13.75
N SER A 264 -7.08 -10.26 13.09
CA SER A 264 -6.52 -9.02 13.61
C SER A 264 -7.12 -8.63 14.97
N SER A 265 -8.44 -8.80 15.14
CA SER A 265 -9.13 -8.51 16.41
C SER A 265 -8.71 -9.47 17.53
N LEU A 266 -8.53 -10.77 17.24
CA LEU A 266 -8.04 -11.73 18.22
C LEU A 266 -6.59 -11.45 18.64
N ILE A 267 -5.73 -11.06 17.71
CA ILE A 267 -4.35 -10.65 18.00
C ILE A 267 -4.34 -9.37 18.85
N ALA A 268 -5.17 -8.39 18.52
CA ALA A 268 -5.33 -7.16 19.31
C ALA A 268 -5.75 -7.49 20.76
N GLN A 269 -6.74 -8.36 20.95
CA GLN A 269 -7.17 -8.82 22.28
C GLN A 269 -6.06 -9.55 23.04
N ALA A 270 -5.26 -10.38 22.35
CA ALA A 270 -4.13 -11.08 22.97
C ALA A 270 -2.98 -10.15 23.38
N ALA A 271 -2.91 -8.96 22.78
CA ALA A 271 -1.99 -7.88 23.13
C ALA A 271 -2.63 -6.85 24.10
N ASP A 272 -3.76 -7.19 24.72
CA ASP A 272 -4.53 -6.33 25.64
C ASP A 272 -4.95 -4.98 25.03
N VAL A 273 -5.07 -4.92 23.69
CA VAL A 273 -5.61 -3.74 22.98
C VAL A 273 -7.13 -3.77 23.04
N PRO A 274 -7.80 -2.71 23.52
CA PRO A 274 -9.26 -2.66 23.55
C PRO A 274 -9.87 -2.76 22.16
N THR A 275 -10.80 -3.70 21.98
CA THR A 275 -11.63 -3.85 20.78
C THR A 275 -13.08 -3.53 21.10
N LEU A 276 -13.86 -3.11 20.09
CA LEU A 276 -15.32 -3.02 20.26
C LEU A 276 -15.91 -4.38 20.62
N PRO A 277 -17.03 -4.44 21.37
CA PRO A 277 -17.73 -5.70 21.59
C PRO A 277 -18.09 -6.38 20.27
N TRP A 278 -17.82 -7.67 20.17
CA TRP A 278 -18.02 -8.46 18.96
C TRP A 278 -18.16 -9.95 19.30
N SER A 279 -18.58 -10.79 18.34
CA SER A 279 -18.83 -12.22 18.56
C SER A 279 -17.62 -12.96 19.15
N GLY A 280 -16.40 -12.55 18.80
CA GLY A 280 -15.15 -13.11 19.35
C GLY A 280 -14.63 -12.49 20.65
N SER A 281 -15.37 -11.59 21.31
CA SER A 281 -14.89 -10.92 22.54
C SER A 281 -14.57 -11.87 23.70
N HIS A 282 -15.23 -13.04 23.72
CA HIS A 282 -15.01 -14.07 24.74
C HIS A 282 -13.83 -15.01 24.39
N VAL A 283 -13.32 -14.96 23.16
CA VAL A 283 -12.23 -15.82 22.70
C VAL A 283 -10.90 -15.30 23.21
N LYS A 284 -10.12 -16.18 23.84
CA LYS A 284 -8.79 -15.85 24.39
C LYS A 284 -7.74 -16.73 23.73
N ILE A 285 -6.72 -16.10 23.14
CA ILE A 285 -5.56 -16.83 22.63
C ILE A 285 -4.68 -17.26 23.82
N PRO A 286 -4.30 -18.55 23.93
CA PRO A 286 -3.49 -19.03 25.03
C PRO A 286 -2.11 -18.35 25.09
N PRO A 287 -1.59 -18.05 26.30
CA PRO A 287 -0.23 -17.56 26.48
C PRO A 287 0.79 -18.49 25.82
N GLY A 288 1.73 -17.94 25.04
CA GLY A 288 2.75 -18.71 24.34
C GLY A 288 2.39 -19.19 22.94
N SER A 289 1.15 -18.98 22.48
CA SER A 289 0.83 -19.11 21.05
C SER A 289 1.57 -18.02 20.25
N SER A 290 2.04 -18.34 19.05
CA SER A 290 2.63 -17.31 18.20
C SER A 290 1.54 -16.29 17.85
N MET A 291 1.74 -15.01 18.15
CA MET A 291 0.83 -13.93 17.74
C MET A 291 0.78 -13.72 16.22
N VAL A 292 1.41 -14.61 15.45
CA VAL A 292 1.49 -14.60 14.00
C VAL A 292 0.47 -15.56 13.38
N THR A 293 0.06 -16.61 14.11
CA THR A 293 -0.90 -17.59 13.60
C THR A 293 -1.93 -17.91 14.67
N ILE A 294 -3.19 -17.68 14.32
CA ILE A 294 -4.31 -17.90 15.22
C ILE A 294 -4.71 -19.37 15.10
N PRO A 295 -4.80 -20.11 16.21
CA PRO A 295 -5.28 -21.48 16.18
C PRO A 295 -6.67 -21.52 15.54
N GLU A 296 -6.87 -22.43 14.59
CA GLU A 296 -8.12 -22.57 13.83
C GLU A 296 -9.35 -22.67 14.75
N GLU A 297 -9.23 -23.40 15.86
CA GLU A 297 -10.32 -23.53 16.84
C GLU A 297 -10.74 -22.18 17.43
N MET A 298 -9.79 -21.32 17.80
CA MET A 298 -10.08 -19.98 18.33
C MET A 298 -10.70 -19.09 17.25
N TYR A 299 -10.20 -19.20 16.02
CA TYR A 299 -10.76 -18.48 14.90
C TYR A 299 -12.23 -18.88 14.66
N ARG A 300 -12.52 -20.18 14.67
CA ARG A 300 -13.89 -20.71 14.48
C ARG A 300 -14.84 -20.29 15.60
N GLN A 301 -14.38 -20.25 16.85
CA GLN A 301 -15.20 -19.77 17.98
C GLN A 301 -15.59 -18.29 17.86
N ALA A 302 -14.78 -17.48 17.15
CA ALA A 302 -15.10 -16.07 16.90
C ALA A 302 -16.06 -15.87 15.72
N CYS A 303 -16.23 -16.88 14.87
CA CYS A 303 -17.07 -16.86 13.68
C CYS A 303 -18.55 -17.14 14.00
N VAL A 304 -19.41 -16.72 13.08
CA VAL A 304 -20.86 -16.93 13.09
C VAL A 304 -21.26 -17.60 11.78
N TYR A 305 -21.87 -18.78 11.86
CA TYR A 305 -22.17 -19.65 10.72
C TYR A 305 -23.66 -19.69 10.38
N THR A 306 -24.53 -19.52 11.37
CA THR A 306 -25.97 -19.62 11.21
C THR A 306 -26.69 -18.32 11.53
N THR A 307 -27.91 -18.18 11.01
CA THR A 307 -28.76 -17.04 11.34
C THR A 307 -29.08 -17.00 12.83
N GLU A 308 -29.26 -18.15 13.46
CA GLU A 308 -29.53 -18.30 14.89
C GLU A 308 -28.33 -17.85 15.73
N GLU A 309 -27.11 -18.24 15.37
CA GLU A 309 -25.88 -17.75 15.99
C GLU A 309 -25.71 -16.24 15.82
N ALA A 310 -26.11 -15.69 14.67
CA ALA A 310 -26.06 -14.25 14.42
C ALA A 310 -27.00 -13.48 15.35
N VAL A 311 -28.24 -13.97 15.50
CA VAL A 311 -29.22 -13.39 16.43
C VAL A 311 -28.69 -13.46 17.87
N ALA A 312 -28.22 -14.62 18.31
CA ALA A 312 -27.66 -14.79 19.66
C ALA A 312 -26.45 -13.86 19.90
N SER A 313 -25.57 -13.73 18.91
CA SER A 313 -24.41 -12.83 18.97
C SER A 313 -24.85 -11.36 19.05
N CYS A 314 -25.85 -10.94 18.28
CA CYS A 314 -26.40 -9.58 18.35
C CYS A 314 -27.05 -9.29 19.71
N GLN A 315 -27.72 -10.26 20.34
CA GLN A 315 -28.29 -10.10 21.68
C GLN A 315 -27.22 -9.90 22.76
N VAL A 316 -26.05 -10.54 22.62
CA VAL A 316 -24.91 -10.35 23.54
C VAL A 316 -24.17 -9.05 23.27
N VAL A 317 -23.90 -8.73 22.00
CA VAL A 317 -23.18 -7.52 21.58
C VAL A 317 -24.02 -6.25 21.78
N GLY A 318 -25.33 -6.35 21.59
CA GLY A 318 -26.32 -5.28 21.70
C GLY A 318 -26.52 -4.46 20.40
N TYR A 319 -27.77 -4.15 20.09
CA TYR A 319 -28.15 -3.34 18.92
C TYR A 319 -27.88 -1.83 19.09
N PRO A 320 -27.65 -1.07 17.99
CA PRO A 320 -27.42 -1.57 16.64
C PRO A 320 -26.07 -2.31 16.54
N ALA A 321 -26.04 -3.30 15.65
CA ALA A 321 -24.89 -4.18 15.41
C ALA A 321 -24.57 -4.27 13.91
N MET A 322 -23.36 -4.73 13.59
CA MET A 322 -22.88 -4.94 12.23
C MET A 322 -22.67 -6.42 11.97
N ILE A 323 -23.26 -6.94 10.90
CA ILE A 323 -22.92 -8.24 10.31
C ILE A 323 -21.81 -7.99 9.28
N LYS A 324 -20.67 -8.67 9.43
CA LYS A 324 -19.51 -8.47 8.55
C LYS A 324 -18.91 -9.77 8.07
N ALA A 325 -18.76 -9.90 6.75
CA ALA A 325 -17.87 -10.88 6.13
C ALA A 325 -16.41 -10.44 6.33
N SER A 326 -15.54 -11.38 6.72
CA SER A 326 -14.15 -11.08 6.98
C SER A 326 -13.39 -10.64 5.71
N TRP A 327 -13.63 -11.31 4.58
CA TRP A 327 -12.92 -11.09 3.30
C TRP A 327 -13.63 -10.16 2.32
N GLY A 328 -14.57 -9.33 2.79
CA GLY A 328 -15.26 -8.34 1.97
C GLY A 328 -14.40 -7.10 1.68
N GLY A 329 -14.08 -6.87 0.40
CA GLY A 329 -13.41 -5.65 -0.09
C GLY A 329 -14.40 -4.55 -0.51
N GLY A 330 -14.04 -3.28 -0.30
CA GLY A 330 -14.80 -2.13 -0.82
C GLY A 330 -16.23 -1.98 -0.28
N GLY A 331 -16.47 -2.38 0.97
CA GLY A 331 -17.79 -2.28 1.61
C GLY A 331 -18.73 -3.47 1.38
N LYS A 332 -18.28 -4.50 0.65
CA LYS A 332 -19.08 -5.71 0.40
C LYS A 332 -19.20 -6.59 1.62
N GLY A 333 -20.36 -7.23 1.77
CA GLY A 333 -20.61 -8.19 2.86
C GLY A 333 -20.72 -7.51 4.23
N ILE A 334 -21.25 -6.29 4.29
CA ILE A 334 -21.43 -5.52 5.51
C ILE A 334 -22.89 -5.06 5.61
N ARG A 335 -23.55 -5.30 6.73
CA ARG A 335 -24.93 -4.83 7.00
C ARG A 335 -25.05 -4.34 8.44
N GLU A 336 -25.68 -3.18 8.62
CA GLU A 336 -26.15 -2.72 9.92
C GLU A 336 -27.52 -3.36 10.21
N VAL A 337 -27.76 -3.71 11.47
CA VAL A 337 -29.00 -4.32 11.96
C VAL A 337 -29.42 -3.68 13.29
N HIS A 338 -30.72 -3.49 13.47
CA HIS A 338 -31.32 -2.87 14.65
C HIS A 338 -32.14 -3.85 15.50
N ASP A 339 -32.55 -4.98 14.95
CA ASP A 339 -33.33 -6.01 15.63
C ASP A 339 -33.12 -7.42 15.03
N ASP A 340 -33.72 -8.42 15.66
CA ASP A 340 -33.59 -9.83 15.28
C ASP A 340 -34.19 -10.14 13.90
N ASP A 341 -35.23 -9.41 13.46
CA ASP A 341 -35.88 -9.64 12.16
C ASP A 341 -35.00 -9.15 11.00
N GLU A 342 -34.36 -8.00 11.19
CA GLU A 342 -33.33 -7.50 10.28
C GLU A 342 -32.15 -8.48 10.20
N VAL A 343 -31.69 -9.03 11.33
CA VAL A 343 -30.62 -10.06 11.33
C VAL A 343 -30.99 -11.26 10.47
N ARG A 344 -32.21 -11.80 10.63
CA ARG A 344 -32.69 -12.97 9.88
C ARG A 344 -32.71 -12.74 8.37
N THR A 345 -32.99 -11.51 7.97
CA THR A 345 -33.05 -11.12 6.56
C THR A 345 -31.65 -10.82 5.99
N LEU A 346 -30.87 -10.01 6.70
CA LEU A 346 -29.63 -9.44 6.20
C LEU A 346 -28.42 -10.37 6.33
N PHE A 347 -28.43 -11.33 7.27
CA PHE A 347 -27.37 -12.33 7.39
C PHE A 347 -27.22 -13.16 6.11
N LYS A 348 -28.34 -13.64 5.55
CA LYS A 348 -28.35 -14.41 4.30
C LYS A 348 -27.85 -13.59 3.11
N GLN A 349 -28.10 -12.28 3.10
CA GLN A 349 -27.56 -11.39 2.08
C GLN A 349 -26.04 -11.31 2.15
N VAL A 350 -25.47 -11.17 3.35
CA VAL A 350 -24.01 -11.14 3.54
C VAL A 350 -23.37 -12.45 3.07
N GLN A 351 -23.97 -13.60 3.41
CA GLN A 351 -23.52 -14.91 2.91
C GLN A 351 -23.54 -15.01 1.38
N GLY A 352 -24.60 -14.51 0.74
CA GLY A 352 -24.73 -14.52 -0.71
C GLY A 352 -23.79 -13.55 -1.43
N GLU A 353 -23.47 -12.42 -0.79
CA GLU A 353 -22.60 -11.39 -1.37
C GLU A 353 -21.12 -11.77 -1.33
N VAL A 354 -20.69 -12.46 -0.27
CA VAL A 354 -19.31 -12.96 -0.13
C VAL A 354 -19.31 -14.46 0.23
N PRO A 355 -19.62 -15.35 -0.75
CA PRO A 355 -19.73 -16.78 -0.49
C PRO A 355 -18.44 -17.37 0.06
N GLY A 356 -18.55 -18.17 1.12
CA GLY A 356 -17.42 -18.85 1.76
C GLY A 356 -16.57 -17.98 2.68
N SER A 357 -16.82 -16.67 2.77
CA SER A 357 -16.15 -15.83 3.77
C SER A 357 -16.72 -16.13 5.17
N PRO A 358 -15.86 -16.27 6.19
CA PRO A 358 -16.28 -16.22 7.59
C PRO A 358 -17.04 -14.92 7.89
N ILE A 359 -18.02 -15.00 8.79
CA ILE A 359 -18.83 -13.86 9.24
C ILE A 359 -18.64 -13.66 10.73
N PHE A 360 -18.65 -12.41 11.18
CA PHE A 360 -18.66 -12.04 12.59
C PHE A 360 -19.65 -10.90 12.85
N ILE A 361 -20.07 -10.75 14.10
CA ILE A 361 -20.96 -9.68 14.56
C ILE A 361 -20.15 -8.69 15.39
N MET A 362 -20.34 -7.39 15.21
CA MET A 362 -19.64 -6.36 15.97
C MET A 362 -20.55 -5.18 16.31
N LYS A 363 -20.35 -4.57 17.47
CA LYS A 363 -21.09 -3.39 17.91
C LYS A 363 -20.89 -2.23 16.93
N VAL A 364 -21.96 -1.49 16.64
CA VAL A 364 -21.84 -0.20 15.95
C VAL A 364 -21.29 0.84 16.92
N ALA A 365 -20.17 1.46 16.55
CA ALA A 365 -19.63 2.62 17.25
C ALA A 365 -20.29 3.91 16.72
N SER A 366 -21.35 4.35 17.38
CA SER A 366 -22.06 5.59 17.03
C SER A 366 -21.32 6.82 17.56
N GLN A 367 -21.39 7.93 16.82
CA GLN A 367 -20.90 9.26 17.24
C GLN A 367 -19.45 9.28 17.77
N SER A 368 -18.60 8.41 17.22
CA SER A 368 -17.21 8.26 17.64
C SER A 368 -16.27 9.06 16.73
N ARG A 369 -15.13 9.50 17.28
CA ARG A 369 -14.03 10.02 16.47
C ARG A 369 -13.28 8.85 15.84
N HIS A 370 -12.79 9.03 14.62
CA HIS A 370 -11.80 8.16 14.00
C HIS A 370 -10.45 8.86 14.16
N LEU A 371 -9.53 8.25 14.92
CA LEU A 371 -8.22 8.83 15.25
C LEU A 371 -7.14 8.34 14.29
#